data_AF-A0A5B8UAN9-F1
#
_entry.id   AF-A0A5B8UAN9-F1
#
_cell.length_a   1.000
_cell.length_b   1.000
_cell.length_c   1.000
_cell.angle_alpha   90.00
_cell.angle_beta   90.00
_cell.angle_gamma   90.00
#
_symmetry.space_group_name_H-M   'P 1'
#
loop_
_entity.id
_entity.type
_entity.pdbx_description
1 polymer ?
#
loop_
_entity_poly.entity_id
_entity_poly.type
_entity_poly.pdbx_seq_one_letter_code
_entity_poly.pdbx_strand_id
1 'polypeptide(L)'
;MTALAVAAAGYGAFLAAAALGHGTLTVDTLLHQNLFPRGPLRESVAEVYRVLAPRTPRSFAGLAGQLALYGTGAAAVVAAGVLLARRRAGRRAAVALVVAGALVAVLAVLAAPETSRFYLKYAFAWMPAGALLASLGLGAAALRGRARPWAPADQLALMVALLVVGFSFTVYARFAPYPNPKAQQGTAYAMPLIAVLLAWLHVRVLPRVRPAAAGPVRALGLAWLALLAAACLALLVHDARRETVMVHGPHGVMAATAADGPVYQQAVDVIQRTTRPSEPILLAPQMTSLYVMTDRVDPLPQLSLLPGALDGPADERQAIRTLQDRGVRLAVIDRTQLALYHHGAFGVGYDRIVGAWLHTHFAHITTIRGTAAADGQPRTLDVWLRRPHE
;
A
#
# COMPACT_ATOMS: atom_id res chain seq x y z
N MET A 1 -2.50 6.33 34.66
CA MET A 1 -1.57 7.47 34.48
C MET A 1 -0.18 7.05 34.00
N THR A 2 0.30 5.85 34.30
CA THR A 2 1.66 5.38 33.95
C THR A 2 1.92 5.18 32.45
N ALA A 3 0.99 4.63 31.68
CA ALA A 3 1.20 4.40 30.24
C ALA A 3 1.36 5.69 29.42
N LEU A 4 0.62 6.75 29.77
CA LEU A 4 0.71 8.05 29.10
C LEU A 4 2.04 8.74 29.40
N ALA A 5 2.51 8.63 30.64
CA ALA A 5 3.81 9.16 31.06
C ALA A 5 4.97 8.43 30.37
N VAL A 6 4.88 7.10 30.22
CA VAL A 6 5.89 6.30 29.50
C VAL A 6 5.90 6.63 28.01
N ALA A 7 4.73 6.79 27.37
CA ALA A 7 4.65 7.21 25.98
C ALA A 7 5.19 8.63 25.78
N ALA A 8 4.82 9.59 26.65
CA ALA A 8 5.31 10.95 26.60
C ALA A 8 6.83 11.03 26.83
N ALA A 9 7.37 10.24 27.77
CA ALA A 9 8.81 10.16 28.00
C ALA A 9 9.55 9.52 26.84
N GLY A 10 9.02 8.44 26.25
CA GLY A 10 9.62 7.77 25.10
C GLY A 10 9.64 8.65 23.85
N TYR A 11 8.51 9.27 23.50
CA TYR A 11 8.44 10.20 22.37
C TYR A 11 9.21 11.49 22.64
N GLY A 12 9.21 12.00 23.87
CA GLY A 12 9.99 13.16 24.28
C GLY A 12 11.50 12.92 24.17
N ALA A 13 11.98 11.76 24.63
CA ALA A 13 13.38 11.37 24.51
C ALA A 13 13.79 11.14 23.05
N PHE A 14 12.92 10.53 22.23
CA PHE A 14 13.15 10.37 20.79
C PHE A 14 13.27 11.73 20.09
N LEU A 15 12.37 12.67 20.38
CA LEU A 15 12.40 14.03 19.84
C LEU A 15 13.66 14.79 20.29
N ALA A 16 14.05 14.66 21.55
CA ALA A 16 15.25 15.31 22.08
C ALA A 16 16.53 14.74 21.45
N ALA A 17 16.66 13.42 21.34
CA ALA A 17 17.80 12.77 20.69
C ALA A 17 17.89 13.09 19.20
N ALA A 18 16.74 13.12 18.50
CA ALA A 18 16.64 13.50 17.10
C ALA A 18 17.05 14.97 16.86
N ALA A 19 16.63 15.89 17.73
CA ALA A 19 16.99 17.30 17.65
C ALA A 19 18.50 17.52 17.90
N LEU A 20 19.09 16.79 18.84
CA LEU A 20 20.51 16.90 19.20
C LEU A 20 21.46 16.23 18.19
N GLY A 21 21.03 15.17 17.50
CA GLY A 21 21.88 14.39 16.58
C GLY A 21 21.93 14.88 15.12
N HIS A 22 20.87 15.53 14.62
CA HIS A 22 20.75 15.85 13.20
C HIS A 22 20.33 17.30 12.87
N GLY A 23 20.24 18.19 13.87
CA GLY A 23 20.08 19.65 13.69
C GLY A 23 18.82 20.13 12.95
N THR A 24 17.98 19.23 12.42
CA THR A 24 16.90 19.56 11.48
C THR A 24 15.59 18.82 11.76
N LEU A 25 15.53 17.96 12.77
CA LEU A 25 14.31 17.27 13.19
C LEU A 25 13.43 18.18 14.06
N THR A 26 12.75 19.13 13.42
CA THR A 26 11.68 19.91 14.05
C THR A 26 10.38 19.10 14.07
N VAL A 27 9.43 19.47 14.93
CA VAL A 27 8.07 18.91 14.89
C VAL A 27 7.43 19.13 13.52
N ASP A 28 7.74 20.24 12.83
CA ASP A 28 7.32 20.46 11.45
C ASP A 28 7.96 19.44 10.50
N THR A 29 9.26 19.17 10.60
CA THR A 29 9.94 18.11 9.83
C THR A 29 9.33 16.73 10.10
N LEU A 30 9.02 16.42 11.35
CA LEU A 30 8.46 15.12 11.75
C LEU A 30 7.01 14.96 11.31
N LEU A 31 6.17 15.99 11.49
CA LEU A 31 4.77 15.94 11.11
C LEU A 31 4.54 16.20 9.63
N HIS A 32 5.30 17.10 9.01
CA HIS A 32 5.05 17.65 7.68
C HIS A 32 6.09 17.30 6.63
N GLN A 33 7.19 16.63 6.99
CA GLN A 33 8.11 16.02 6.03
C GLN A 33 8.17 14.50 6.16
N ASN A 34 7.99 13.94 7.37
CA ASN A 34 7.98 12.49 7.61
C ASN A 34 6.57 11.88 7.68
N LEU A 35 5.71 12.31 8.61
CA LEU A 35 4.37 11.74 8.79
C LEU A 35 3.39 12.17 7.69
N PHE A 36 3.44 13.44 7.27
CA PHE A 36 2.61 14.02 6.21
C PHE A 36 3.41 15.00 5.32
N PRO A 37 4.37 14.51 4.50
CA PRO A 37 5.10 15.33 3.52
C PRO A 37 4.23 16.31 2.73
N ARG A 38 4.31 17.61 3.04
CA ARG A 38 3.41 18.66 2.50
C ARG A 38 3.50 18.90 0.99
N GLY A 39 4.60 18.51 0.32
CA GLY A 39 4.76 18.66 -1.14
C GLY A 39 4.27 17.41 -1.88
N PRO A 40 4.98 16.27 -1.80
CA PRO A 40 4.61 15.03 -2.49
C PRO A 40 3.20 14.52 -2.14
N LEU A 41 2.71 14.76 -0.91
CA LEU A 41 1.34 14.36 -0.56
C LEU A 41 0.26 15.37 -0.99
N ARG A 42 0.62 16.58 -1.41
CA ARG A 42 -0.39 17.58 -1.75
C ARG A 42 -0.80 17.51 -3.20
N GLU A 43 0.03 17.03 -4.12
CA GLU A 43 -0.37 16.86 -5.53
C GLU A 43 -0.55 15.40 -5.91
N SER A 44 0.45 14.54 -5.73
CA SER A 44 0.27 13.10 -5.93
C SER A 44 -0.82 12.59 -5.01
N VAL A 45 -0.84 13.02 -3.74
CA VAL A 45 -1.94 12.64 -2.84
C VAL A 45 -3.19 13.49 -2.99
N ALA A 46 -3.24 14.73 -3.50
CA ALA A 46 -4.55 15.32 -3.86
C ALA A 46 -5.19 14.64 -5.07
N GLU A 47 -4.42 14.26 -6.08
CA GLU A 47 -4.95 13.55 -7.24
C GLU A 47 -5.25 12.09 -6.88
N VAL A 48 -4.37 11.42 -6.14
CA VAL A 48 -4.67 10.11 -5.53
C VAL A 48 -5.84 10.23 -4.55
N TYR A 49 -6.04 11.33 -3.81
CA TYR A 49 -7.23 11.56 -2.98
C TYR A 49 -8.46 11.78 -3.85
N ARG A 50 -8.39 12.55 -4.93
CA ARG A 50 -9.52 12.73 -5.86
C ARG A 50 -9.91 11.41 -6.51
N VAL A 51 -8.92 10.57 -6.82
CA VAL A 51 -9.10 9.27 -7.45
C VAL A 51 -9.56 8.21 -6.45
N LEU A 52 -8.92 8.10 -5.28
CA LEU A 52 -9.17 7.08 -4.25
C LEU A 52 -10.28 7.45 -3.25
N ALA A 53 -10.43 8.74 -2.97
CA ALA A 53 -11.38 9.31 -2.02
C ALA A 53 -12.09 10.56 -2.59
N PRO A 54 -12.75 10.48 -3.78
CA PRO A 54 -13.45 11.62 -4.32
C PRO A 54 -14.47 12.06 -3.28
N ARG A 55 -14.40 13.32 -2.81
CA ARG A 55 -15.36 13.86 -1.82
C ARG A 55 -16.70 14.18 -2.48
N THR A 56 -17.28 13.18 -3.13
CA THR A 56 -18.53 13.25 -3.88
C THR A 56 -19.60 12.44 -3.16
N PRO A 57 -20.88 12.84 -3.23
CA PRO A 57 -21.99 12.06 -2.68
C PRO A 57 -21.96 10.59 -3.13
N ARG A 58 -21.52 10.31 -4.36
CA ARG A 58 -21.36 8.96 -4.89
C ARG A 58 -20.36 8.12 -4.10
N SER A 59 -19.23 8.68 -3.69
CA SER A 59 -18.25 7.97 -2.86
C SER A 59 -18.78 7.68 -1.45
N PHE A 60 -19.51 8.62 -0.86
CA PHE A 60 -20.18 8.39 0.43
C PHE A 60 -21.24 7.28 0.31
N ALA A 61 -22.06 7.31 -0.75
CA ALA A 61 -23.03 6.25 -1.03
C ALA A 61 -22.34 4.90 -1.28
N GLY A 62 -21.21 4.89 -1.98
CA GLY A 62 -20.40 3.69 -2.20
C GLY A 62 -19.87 3.08 -0.89
N LEU A 63 -19.29 3.91 -0.02
CA LEU A 63 -18.81 3.47 1.29
C LEU A 63 -19.96 3.00 2.20
N ALA A 64 -21.09 3.70 2.20
CA ALA A 64 -22.29 3.30 2.92
C ALA A 64 -22.82 1.95 2.41
N GLY A 65 -22.83 1.74 1.09
CA GLY A 65 -23.20 0.46 0.47
C GLY A 65 -22.27 -0.68 0.86
N GLN A 66 -20.95 -0.44 0.86
CA GLN A 66 -19.96 -1.42 1.32
C GLN A 66 -20.13 -1.76 2.80
N LEU A 67 -20.38 -0.75 3.64
CA LEU A 67 -20.68 -0.94 5.06
C LEU A 67 -21.97 -1.74 5.27
N ALA A 68 -23.04 -1.42 4.53
CA ALA A 68 -24.30 -2.14 4.59
C ALA A 68 -24.15 -3.61 4.16
N LEU A 69 -23.40 -3.86 3.08
CA LEU A 69 -23.08 -5.21 2.60
C LEU A 69 -22.33 -6.01 3.67
N TYR A 70 -21.30 -5.43 4.26
CA TYR A 70 -20.55 -6.09 5.33
C TYR A 70 -21.39 -6.31 6.58
N GLY A 71 -22.18 -5.31 6.99
CA GLY A 71 -23.13 -5.41 8.10
C GLY A 71 -24.14 -6.54 7.91
N THR A 72 -24.63 -6.72 6.68
CA THR A 72 -25.52 -7.84 6.31
C THR A 72 -24.81 -9.18 6.45
N GLY A 73 -23.56 -9.29 5.98
CA GLY A 73 -22.74 -10.49 6.17
C GLY A 73 -22.51 -10.81 7.65
N ALA A 74 -22.18 -9.80 8.47
CA ALA A 74 -21.99 -9.96 9.91
C ALA A 74 -23.30 -10.39 10.61
N ALA A 75 -24.45 -9.83 10.22
CA ALA A 75 -25.75 -10.24 10.72
C ALA A 75 -26.07 -11.69 10.33
N ALA A 76 -25.74 -12.11 9.11
CA ALA A 76 -25.89 -13.49 8.65
C ALA A 76 -25.02 -14.47 9.47
N VAL A 77 -23.77 -14.10 9.79
CA VAL A 77 -22.90 -14.87 10.68
C VAL A 77 -23.54 -15.05 12.06
N VAL A 78 -24.11 -13.97 12.63
CA VAL A 78 -24.81 -14.05 13.92
C VAL A 78 -26.05 -14.95 13.83
N ALA A 79 -26.88 -14.78 12.80
CA ALA A 79 -28.08 -15.58 12.59
C ALA A 79 -27.74 -17.07 12.42
N ALA A 80 -26.73 -17.40 11.61
CA ALA A 80 -26.24 -18.75 11.43
C ALA A 80 -25.71 -19.35 12.75
N GLY A 81 -24.98 -18.57 13.54
CA GLY A 81 -24.52 -18.99 14.87
C GLY A 81 -25.68 -19.29 15.83
N VAL A 82 -26.75 -18.48 15.80
CA VAL A 82 -27.97 -18.72 16.59
C VAL A 82 -28.69 -20.00 16.15
N LEU A 83 -28.82 -20.22 14.84
CA LEU A 83 -29.41 -21.46 14.31
C LEU A 83 -28.59 -22.69 14.71
N LEU A 84 -27.26 -22.59 14.67
CA LEU A 84 -26.35 -23.66 15.10
C LEU A 84 -26.42 -23.97 16.58
N ALA A 85 -26.63 -22.95 17.42
CA ALA A 85 -26.82 -23.15 18.85
C ALA A 85 -28.09 -23.95 19.16
N ARG A 86 -29.12 -23.88 18.31
CA ARG A 86 -30.42 -24.54 18.52
C ARG A 86 -30.47 -26.01 18.07
N ARG A 87 -29.65 -26.44 17.10
CA ARG A 87 -29.75 -27.79 16.51
C ARG A 87 -28.41 -28.54 16.51
N ARG A 88 -28.23 -29.50 17.44
CA ARG A 88 -27.02 -30.36 17.49
C ARG A 88 -26.77 -31.13 16.20
N ALA A 89 -27.81 -31.68 15.58
CA ALA A 89 -27.69 -32.42 14.31
C ALA A 89 -27.29 -31.52 13.13
N GLY A 90 -27.74 -30.26 13.12
CA GLY A 90 -27.40 -29.28 12.08
C GLY A 90 -25.95 -28.78 12.15
N ARG A 91 -25.25 -29.01 13.27
CA ARG A 91 -23.88 -28.54 13.47
C ARG A 91 -22.88 -29.19 12.51
N ARG A 92 -23.00 -30.51 12.28
CA ARG A 92 -22.12 -31.23 11.34
C ARG A 92 -22.33 -30.77 9.91
N ALA A 93 -23.59 -30.63 9.49
CA ALA A 93 -23.94 -30.15 8.16
C ALA A 93 -23.45 -28.71 7.92
N ALA A 94 -23.59 -27.81 8.90
CA ALA A 94 -23.11 -26.44 8.76
C ALA A 94 -21.58 -26.35 8.77
N VAL A 95 -20.88 -27.15 9.59
CA VAL A 95 -19.41 -27.24 9.51
C VAL A 95 -18.99 -27.74 8.13
N ALA A 96 -19.64 -28.79 7.60
CA ALA A 96 -19.37 -29.28 6.26
C ALA A 96 -19.62 -28.21 5.18
N LEU A 97 -20.71 -27.45 5.28
CA LEU A 97 -21.00 -26.33 4.37
C LEU A 97 -19.97 -25.20 4.46
N VAL A 98 -19.51 -24.85 5.67
CA VAL A 98 -18.46 -23.83 5.86
C VAL A 98 -17.15 -24.32 5.27
N VAL A 99 -16.77 -25.58 5.50
CA VAL A 99 -15.55 -26.17 4.93
C VAL A 99 -15.65 -26.25 3.41
N ALA A 100 -16.78 -26.70 2.86
CA ALA A 100 -17.02 -26.76 1.42
C ALA A 100 -16.99 -25.35 0.79
N GLY A 101 -17.64 -24.37 1.41
CA GLY A 101 -17.62 -22.98 0.96
C GLY A 101 -16.22 -22.37 1.01
N ALA A 102 -15.45 -22.66 2.05
CA ALA A 102 -14.05 -22.24 2.16
C ALA A 102 -13.20 -22.88 1.06
N LEU A 103 -13.37 -24.17 0.79
CA LEU A 103 -12.68 -24.88 -0.28
C LEU A 103 -13.03 -24.29 -1.66
N VAL A 104 -14.31 -24.05 -1.94
CA VAL A 104 -14.76 -23.41 -3.19
C VAL A 104 -14.15 -22.02 -3.35
N ALA A 105 -14.11 -21.22 -2.28
CA ALA A 105 -13.49 -19.90 -2.32
C ALA A 105 -11.98 -19.98 -2.57
N VAL A 106 -11.25 -20.92 -1.96
CA VAL A 106 -9.83 -21.15 -2.25
C VAL A 106 -9.63 -21.59 -3.71
N LEU A 107 -10.44 -22.52 -4.21
CA LEU A 107 -10.38 -22.96 -5.61
C LEU A 107 -10.69 -21.82 -6.58
N ALA A 108 -11.65 -20.95 -6.26
CA ALA A 108 -11.96 -19.77 -7.07
C ALA A 108 -10.79 -18.78 -7.10
N VAL A 109 -10.07 -18.59 -5.97
CA VAL A 109 -8.84 -17.79 -5.91
C VAL A 109 -7.76 -18.35 -6.82
N LEU A 110 -7.58 -19.67 -6.84
CA LEU A 110 -6.58 -20.32 -7.69
C LEU A 110 -6.97 -20.28 -9.18
N ALA A 111 -8.25 -20.46 -9.51
CA ALA A 111 -8.73 -20.49 -10.89
C ALA A 111 -8.79 -19.09 -11.54
N ALA A 112 -9.10 -18.06 -10.74
CA ALA A 112 -9.25 -16.69 -11.22
C ALA A 112 -8.68 -15.69 -10.20
N PRO A 113 -7.35 -15.59 -10.07
CA PRO A 113 -6.70 -14.77 -9.04
C PRO A 113 -7.02 -13.29 -9.19
N GLU A 114 -7.04 -12.75 -10.42
CA GLU A 114 -7.38 -11.34 -10.66
C GLU A 114 -8.82 -11.01 -10.32
N THR A 115 -9.76 -11.90 -10.68
CA THR A 115 -11.18 -11.76 -10.32
C THR A 115 -11.37 -11.83 -8.81
N SER A 116 -10.69 -12.76 -8.16
CA SER A 116 -10.74 -12.92 -6.71
C SER A 116 -10.15 -11.72 -5.98
N ARG A 117 -9.03 -11.19 -6.47
CA ARG A 117 -8.46 -9.92 -6.02
C ARG A 117 -9.49 -8.79 -6.18
N PHE A 118 -10.15 -8.68 -7.33
CA PHE A 118 -11.19 -7.68 -7.54
C PHE A 118 -12.33 -7.76 -6.53
N TYR A 119 -12.81 -8.95 -6.15
CA TYR A 119 -13.90 -9.10 -5.18
C TYR A 119 -13.44 -8.99 -3.72
N LEU A 120 -12.20 -9.39 -3.41
CA LEU A 120 -11.65 -9.34 -2.07
C LEU A 120 -11.66 -7.92 -1.48
N LYS A 121 -11.60 -6.87 -2.32
CA LYS A 121 -11.76 -5.49 -1.83
C LYS A 121 -13.03 -5.29 -1.03
N TYR A 122 -14.15 -5.95 -1.36
CA TYR A 122 -15.41 -5.72 -0.63
C TYR A 122 -15.34 -6.20 0.81
N ALA A 123 -14.45 -7.16 1.13
CA ALA A 123 -14.19 -7.59 2.50
C ALA A 123 -13.45 -6.52 3.33
N PHE A 124 -12.81 -5.53 2.68
CA PHE A 124 -11.97 -4.52 3.32
C PHE A 124 -12.43 -3.07 3.07
N ALA A 125 -13.21 -2.80 2.03
CA ALA A 125 -13.53 -1.45 1.60
C ALA A 125 -14.46 -0.70 2.58
N TRP A 126 -15.20 -1.43 3.41
CA TRP A 126 -16.02 -0.86 4.48
C TRP A 126 -15.21 -0.39 5.70
N MET A 127 -13.92 -0.77 5.82
CA MET A 127 -13.08 -0.52 7.00
C MET A 127 -13.05 0.94 7.46
N PRO A 128 -12.97 1.95 6.58
CA PRO A 128 -12.95 3.35 7.02
C PRO A 128 -14.20 3.71 7.84
N ALA A 129 -15.39 3.36 7.34
CA ALA A 129 -16.64 3.61 8.04
C ALA A 129 -16.80 2.69 9.26
N GLY A 130 -16.40 1.42 9.14
CA GLY A 130 -16.43 0.45 10.22
C GLY A 130 -15.57 0.85 11.42
N ALA A 131 -14.34 1.30 11.17
CA ALA A 131 -13.41 1.76 12.19
C ALA A 131 -13.91 3.06 12.85
N LEU A 132 -14.50 3.98 12.08
CA LEU A 132 -15.14 5.18 12.63
C LEU A 132 -16.29 4.81 13.57
N LEU A 133 -17.21 3.94 13.13
CA LEU A 133 -18.33 3.49 13.96
C LEU A 133 -17.86 2.73 15.21
N ALA A 134 -16.83 1.88 15.09
CA ALA A 134 -16.23 1.20 16.23
C ALA A 134 -15.63 2.20 17.23
N SER A 135 -14.93 3.23 16.75
CA SER A 135 -14.35 4.27 17.57
C SER A 135 -15.41 5.08 18.31
N LEU A 136 -16.45 5.51 17.61
CA LEU A 136 -17.58 6.24 18.20
C LEU A 136 -18.32 5.39 19.24
N GLY A 137 -18.57 4.11 18.94
CA GLY A 137 -19.23 3.19 19.85
C GLY A 137 -18.43 2.93 21.13
N LEU A 138 -17.13 2.66 21.00
CA LEU A 138 -16.22 2.45 22.13
C LEU A 138 -16.05 3.72 22.96
N GLY A 139 -15.91 4.88 22.33
CA GLY A 139 -15.84 6.18 23.01
C GLY A 139 -17.12 6.50 23.78
N ALA A 140 -18.29 6.30 23.16
CA ALA A 140 -19.58 6.49 23.83
C ALA A 140 -19.77 5.53 25.01
N ALA A 141 -19.34 4.27 24.87
CA ALA A 141 -19.38 3.29 25.96
C ALA A 141 -18.50 3.71 27.14
N ALA A 142 -17.28 4.18 26.87
CA ALA A 142 -16.38 4.71 27.90
C ALA A 142 -16.97 5.93 28.61
N LEU A 143 -17.61 6.85 27.86
CA LEU A 143 -18.24 8.05 28.41
C LEU A 143 -19.49 7.73 29.27
N ARG A 144 -20.25 6.69 28.93
CA ARG A 144 -21.42 6.25 29.73
C ARG A 144 -21.01 5.40 30.93
N GLY A 145 -19.91 4.68 30.82
CA GLY A 145 -19.39 3.77 31.85
C GLY A 145 -18.54 4.44 32.93
N ARG A 146 -18.65 5.75 33.17
CA ARG A 146 -17.77 6.53 34.06
C ARG A 146 -17.61 5.99 35.50
N ALA A 147 -18.51 5.12 35.95
CA ALA A 147 -18.42 4.45 37.25
C ALA A 147 -17.58 3.16 37.26
N ARG A 148 -17.17 2.62 36.09
CA ARG A 148 -16.37 1.39 35.98
C ARG A 148 -15.02 1.68 35.31
N PRO A 149 -13.92 1.08 35.81
CA PRO A 149 -12.62 1.19 35.15
C PRO A 149 -12.71 0.59 33.74
N TRP A 150 -12.25 1.36 32.76
CA TRP A 150 -12.30 0.98 31.36
C TRP A 150 -11.31 -0.16 31.09
N ALA A 151 -11.80 -1.29 30.59
CA ALA A 151 -10.97 -2.48 30.40
C ALA A 151 -9.82 -2.23 29.40
N PRO A 152 -8.59 -2.71 29.68
CA PRO A 152 -7.44 -2.51 28.77
C PRO A 152 -7.69 -3.01 27.33
N ALA A 153 -8.46 -4.08 27.16
CA ALA A 153 -8.81 -4.59 25.85
C ALA A 153 -9.68 -3.62 25.03
N ASP A 154 -10.56 -2.86 25.68
CA ASP A 154 -11.42 -1.88 25.01
C ASP A 154 -10.63 -0.58 24.71
N GLN A 155 -9.65 -0.23 25.54
CA GLN A 155 -8.69 0.84 25.26
C GLN A 155 -7.85 0.52 24.03
N LEU A 156 -7.28 -0.70 23.97
CA LEU A 156 -6.53 -1.17 22.81
C LEU A 156 -7.39 -1.19 21.55
N ALA A 157 -8.63 -1.69 21.65
CA ALA A 157 -9.55 -1.70 20.52
C ALA A 157 -9.87 -0.28 20.01
N LEU A 158 -10.07 0.69 20.91
CA LEU A 158 -10.28 2.09 20.51
C LEU A 158 -9.02 2.64 19.83
N MET A 159 -7.84 2.41 20.41
CA MET A 159 -6.58 2.88 19.82
C MET A 159 -6.36 2.31 18.42
N VAL A 160 -6.58 1.00 18.24
CA VAL A 160 -6.49 0.35 16.92
C VAL A 160 -7.53 0.92 15.95
N ALA A 161 -8.78 1.10 16.38
CA ALA A 161 -9.82 1.68 15.54
C ALA A 161 -9.49 3.12 15.11
N LEU A 162 -8.98 3.96 16.01
CA LEU A 162 -8.54 5.32 15.71
C LEU A 162 -7.34 5.35 14.77
N LEU A 163 -6.36 4.46 14.94
CA LEU A 163 -5.24 4.31 14.01
C LEU A 163 -5.74 3.90 12.63
N VAL A 164 -6.64 2.91 12.55
CA VAL A 164 -7.27 2.52 11.28
C VAL A 164 -8.02 3.69 10.66
N VAL A 165 -8.77 4.49 11.43
CA VAL A 165 -9.40 5.74 10.93
C VAL A 165 -8.35 6.70 10.35
N GLY A 166 -7.23 6.92 11.05
CA GLY A 166 -6.13 7.76 10.57
C GLY A 166 -5.52 7.26 9.26
N PHE A 167 -5.22 5.96 9.16
CA PHE A 167 -4.72 5.34 7.93
C PHE A 167 -5.76 5.34 6.81
N SER A 168 -7.02 5.10 7.14
CA SER A 168 -8.14 5.04 6.20
C SER A 168 -8.60 6.42 5.72
N PHE A 169 -8.28 7.48 6.47
CA PHE A 169 -8.55 8.86 6.07
C PHE A 169 -7.97 9.15 4.68
N THR A 170 -6.84 8.49 4.34
CA THR A 170 -6.13 8.69 3.08
C THR A 170 -6.72 7.94 1.86
N VAL A 171 -7.66 7.00 2.08
CA VAL A 171 -8.04 5.99 1.06
C VAL A 171 -9.56 5.79 0.89
N TYR A 172 -10.39 6.34 1.78
CA TYR A 172 -11.88 6.39 1.78
C TYR A 172 -12.61 5.27 0.99
N ALA A 173 -12.93 5.48 -0.29
CA ALA A 173 -13.81 4.59 -1.07
C ALA A 173 -13.06 3.55 -1.90
N ARG A 174 -11.74 3.70 -2.04
CA ARG A 174 -10.85 2.74 -2.72
C ARG A 174 -9.85 2.12 -1.76
N PHE A 175 -10.24 1.96 -0.50
CA PHE A 175 -9.52 1.13 0.46
C PHE A 175 -9.56 -0.32 -0.03
N ALA A 176 -8.62 -0.66 -0.90
CA ALA A 176 -8.49 -1.96 -1.48
C ALA A 176 -7.06 -2.40 -1.20
N PRO A 177 -6.84 -3.31 -0.23
CA PRO A 177 -5.50 -3.77 0.10
C PRO A 177 -5.01 -4.66 -1.03
N TYR A 178 -4.39 -4.04 -2.01
CA TYR A 178 -3.78 -4.74 -3.12
C TYR A 178 -2.27 -4.56 -3.03
N PRO A 179 -1.49 -5.65 -3.11
CA PRO A 179 -0.22 -5.55 -3.79
C PRO A 179 -0.56 -5.19 -5.24
N ASN A 180 -0.62 -3.90 -5.58
CA ASN A 180 -0.54 -3.51 -6.96
C ASN A 180 0.95 -3.52 -7.29
N PRO A 181 1.46 -4.44 -8.12
CA PRO A 181 2.87 -4.44 -8.50
C PRO A 181 3.31 -3.13 -9.19
N LYS A 182 2.34 -2.28 -9.56
CA LYS A 182 2.55 -1.00 -10.26
C LYS A 182 2.47 0.24 -9.36
N ALA A 183 2.12 0.10 -8.06
CA ALA A 183 1.99 1.27 -7.19
C ALA A 183 2.28 0.93 -5.72
N GLN A 184 3.02 1.80 -5.03
CA GLN A 184 3.13 1.75 -3.59
C GLN A 184 1.74 1.97 -2.97
N GLN A 185 1.27 0.98 -2.21
CA GLN A 185 0.00 1.10 -1.48
C GLN A 185 0.26 1.34 0.00
N GLY A 186 -0.02 2.57 0.47
CA GLY A 186 -0.04 2.89 1.90
C GLY A 186 -0.96 1.95 2.71
N THR A 187 -1.98 1.39 2.05
CA THR A 187 -2.91 0.38 2.57
C THR A 187 -2.21 -0.85 3.16
N ALA A 188 -1.06 -1.26 2.60
CA ALA A 188 -0.31 -2.42 3.09
C ALA A 188 0.16 -2.23 4.54
N TYR A 189 0.58 -1.02 4.90
CA TYR A 189 1.00 -0.70 6.27
C TYR A 189 -0.16 -0.71 7.27
N ALA A 190 -1.39 -0.50 6.80
CA ALA A 190 -2.59 -0.56 7.65
C ALA A 190 -3.13 -2.00 7.85
N MET A 191 -2.67 -2.97 7.05
CA MET A 191 -3.19 -4.35 7.08
C MET A 191 -3.10 -5.04 8.45
N PRO A 192 -1.98 -4.96 9.19
CA PRO A 192 -1.91 -5.58 10.51
C PRO A 192 -2.97 -5.03 11.46
N LEU A 193 -3.19 -3.71 11.46
CA LEU A 193 -4.17 -3.05 12.31
C LEU A 193 -5.61 -3.43 11.93
N ILE A 194 -5.87 -3.55 10.62
CA ILE A 194 -7.16 -3.99 10.11
C ILE A 194 -7.44 -5.44 10.46
N ALA A 195 -6.44 -6.32 10.37
CA ALA A 195 -6.56 -7.71 10.79
C ALA A 195 -6.90 -7.80 12.28
N VAL A 196 -6.28 -6.98 13.13
CA VAL A 196 -6.60 -6.90 14.56
C VAL A 196 -8.03 -6.41 14.80
N LEU A 197 -8.46 -5.35 14.10
CA LEU A 197 -9.83 -4.82 14.20
C LEU A 197 -10.88 -5.86 13.76
N LEU A 198 -10.62 -6.56 12.66
CA LEU A 198 -11.44 -7.66 12.16
C LEU A 198 -11.56 -8.79 13.17
N ALA A 199 -10.41 -9.23 13.72
CA ALA A 199 -10.36 -10.27 14.73
C ALA A 199 -11.15 -9.87 15.98
N TRP A 200 -10.95 -8.64 16.47
CA TRP A 200 -11.71 -8.11 17.59
C TRP A 200 -13.22 -8.09 17.32
N LEU A 201 -13.64 -7.59 16.16
CA LEU A 201 -15.05 -7.54 15.76
C LEU A 201 -15.66 -8.95 15.77
N HIS A 202 -15.02 -9.92 15.10
CA HIS A 202 -15.58 -11.26 14.89
C HIS A 202 -15.48 -12.19 16.09
N VAL A 203 -14.46 -12.02 16.94
CA VAL A 203 -14.20 -12.90 18.09
C VAL A 203 -14.80 -12.35 19.39
N ARG A 204 -14.94 -11.02 19.51
CA ARG A 204 -15.38 -10.36 20.74
C ARG A 204 -16.69 -9.60 20.60
N VAL A 205 -16.90 -8.83 19.53
CA VAL A 205 -18.08 -7.96 19.41
C VAL A 205 -19.31 -8.74 18.94
N LEU A 206 -19.25 -9.40 17.78
CA LEU A 206 -20.39 -10.13 17.23
C LEU A 206 -20.94 -11.21 18.19
N PRO A 207 -20.11 -12.01 18.88
CA PRO A 207 -20.60 -13.01 19.84
C PRO A 207 -21.38 -12.40 21.03
N ARG A 208 -21.13 -11.14 21.41
CA ARG A 208 -21.83 -10.46 22.51
C ARG A 208 -23.25 -10.03 22.14
N VAL A 209 -23.56 -9.87 20.86
CA VAL A 209 -24.91 -9.53 20.38
C VAL A 209 -25.92 -10.61 20.79
N ARG A 210 -25.48 -11.88 20.84
CA ARG A 210 -26.31 -13.03 21.26
C ARG A 210 -25.49 -13.96 22.16
N PRO A 211 -25.42 -13.70 23.48
CA PRO A 211 -24.56 -14.46 24.41
C PRO A 211 -24.83 -15.97 24.40
N ALA A 212 -26.10 -16.39 24.29
CA ALA A 212 -26.50 -17.80 24.20
C ALA A 212 -25.93 -18.53 22.96
N ALA A 213 -25.53 -17.80 21.92
CA ALA A 213 -24.93 -18.33 20.70
C ALA A 213 -23.46 -17.91 20.53
N ALA A 214 -22.82 -17.37 21.57
CA ALA A 214 -21.49 -16.76 21.46
C ALA A 214 -20.42 -17.74 20.92
N GLY A 215 -20.46 -19.01 21.34
CA GLY A 215 -19.54 -20.05 20.86
C GLY A 215 -19.64 -20.27 19.34
N PRO A 216 -20.81 -20.67 18.81
CA PRO A 216 -21.02 -20.82 17.38
C PRO A 216 -20.74 -19.54 16.56
N VAL A 217 -21.17 -18.37 17.02
CA VAL A 217 -20.90 -17.09 16.33
C VAL A 217 -19.39 -16.84 16.26
N ARG A 218 -18.66 -17.06 17.35
CA ARG A 218 -17.19 -16.93 17.37
C ARG A 218 -16.53 -17.91 16.42
N ALA A 219 -16.99 -19.16 16.36
CA ALA A 219 -16.43 -20.18 15.47
C ALA A 219 -16.62 -19.81 13.99
N LEU A 220 -17.81 -19.33 13.61
CA LEU A 220 -18.07 -18.84 12.25
C LEU A 220 -17.24 -17.59 11.94
N GLY A 221 -17.11 -16.67 12.90
CA GLY A 221 -16.26 -15.49 12.76
C GLY A 221 -14.80 -15.85 12.52
N LEU A 222 -14.25 -16.81 13.27
CA LEU A 222 -12.90 -17.34 13.06
C LEU A 222 -12.76 -18.03 11.71
N ALA A 223 -13.75 -18.81 11.27
CA ALA A 223 -13.73 -19.46 9.96
C ALA A 223 -13.70 -18.43 8.82
N TRP A 224 -14.47 -17.35 8.93
CA TRP A 224 -14.41 -16.23 7.98
C TRP A 224 -13.02 -15.58 7.92
N LEU A 225 -12.41 -15.29 9.07
CA LEU A 225 -11.06 -14.71 9.12
C LEU A 225 -10.01 -15.65 8.52
N ALA A 226 -10.10 -16.95 8.81
CA ALA A 226 -9.22 -17.96 8.25
C ALA A 226 -9.35 -18.03 6.72
N LEU A 227 -10.58 -17.92 6.20
CA LEU A 227 -10.82 -17.88 4.76
C LEU A 227 -10.20 -16.65 4.10
N LEU A 228 -10.37 -15.46 4.70
CA LEU A 228 -9.73 -14.24 4.22
C LEU A 228 -8.20 -14.36 4.21
N ALA A 229 -7.62 -14.89 5.29
CA ALA A 229 -6.18 -15.11 5.38
C ALA A 229 -5.69 -16.10 4.31
N ALA A 230 -6.40 -17.21 4.10
CA ALA A 230 -6.07 -18.20 3.08
C ALA A 230 -6.15 -17.62 1.66
N ALA A 231 -7.18 -16.82 1.36
CA ALA A 231 -7.30 -16.14 0.07
C ALA A 231 -6.15 -15.14 -0.16
N CYS A 232 -5.80 -14.35 0.85
CA CYS A 232 -4.66 -13.42 0.78
C CYS A 232 -3.33 -14.18 0.56
N LEU A 233 -3.13 -15.28 1.28
CA LEU A 233 -1.93 -16.11 1.15
C LEU A 233 -1.85 -16.78 -0.22
N ALA A 234 -2.97 -17.29 -0.75
CA ALA A 234 -3.01 -17.88 -2.08
C ALA A 234 -2.66 -16.86 -3.17
N LEU A 235 -3.16 -15.62 -3.06
CA LEU A 235 -2.78 -14.53 -3.97
C LEU A 235 -1.31 -14.16 -3.83
N LEU A 236 -0.78 -14.06 -2.60
CA LEU A 236 0.63 -13.78 -2.36
C LEU A 236 1.53 -14.85 -2.99
N VAL A 237 1.20 -16.14 -2.78
CA VAL A 237 1.94 -17.26 -3.38
C VAL A 237 1.80 -17.25 -4.89
N HIS A 238 0.63 -16.92 -5.44
CA HIS A 238 0.43 -16.77 -6.87
C HIS A 238 1.34 -15.69 -7.46
N ASP A 239 1.39 -14.51 -6.84
CA ASP A 239 2.23 -13.39 -7.29
C ASP A 239 3.72 -13.74 -7.20
N ALA A 240 4.16 -14.30 -6.06
CA ALA A 240 5.54 -14.74 -5.88
C ALA A 240 5.98 -15.79 -6.91
N ARG A 241 5.08 -16.70 -7.30
CA ARG A 241 5.37 -17.71 -8.34
C ARG A 241 5.52 -17.12 -9.74
N ARG A 242 5.06 -15.88 -9.98
CA ARG A 242 5.24 -15.20 -11.27
C ARG A 242 6.61 -14.54 -11.40
N GLU A 243 7.30 -14.33 -10.29
CA GLU A 243 8.66 -13.77 -10.24
C GLU A 243 9.70 -14.87 -10.49
N THR A 244 9.73 -15.39 -11.73
CA THR A 244 10.52 -16.56 -12.10
C THR A 244 11.94 -16.25 -12.58
N VAL A 245 12.28 -14.98 -12.82
CA VAL A 245 13.58 -14.57 -13.36
C VAL A 245 14.36 -13.83 -12.29
N MET A 246 15.58 -14.31 -12.01
CA MET A 246 16.48 -13.67 -11.07
C MET A 246 17.35 -12.64 -11.80
N VAL A 247 17.24 -11.38 -11.38
CA VAL A 247 18.09 -10.26 -11.81
C VAL A 247 19.26 -10.17 -10.85
N HIS A 248 20.49 -10.18 -11.36
CA HIS A 248 21.72 -10.18 -10.58
C HIS A 248 22.44 -8.85 -10.70
N GLY A 249 22.80 -8.26 -9.57
CA GLY A 249 23.74 -7.14 -9.45
C GLY A 249 24.85 -7.44 -8.46
N PRO A 250 25.88 -6.58 -8.31
CA PRO A 250 27.04 -6.88 -7.47
C PRO A 250 26.68 -6.88 -5.97
N HIS A 251 25.55 -6.27 -5.60
CA HIS A 251 25.10 -6.11 -4.21
C HIS A 251 23.81 -6.88 -3.89
N GLY A 252 23.39 -7.79 -4.75
CA GLY A 252 22.26 -8.66 -4.46
C GLY A 252 21.55 -9.20 -5.69
N VAL A 253 20.46 -9.90 -5.41
CA VAL A 253 19.62 -10.54 -6.42
C VAL A 253 18.17 -10.15 -6.15
N MET A 254 17.43 -9.84 -7.21
CA MET A 254 16.00 -9.54 -7.16
C MET A 254 15.25 -10.54 -8.03
N ALA A 255 14.13 -11.08 -7.53
CA ALA A 255 13.21 -11.85 -8.35
C ALA A 255 12.30 -10.89 -9.14
N ALA A 256 12.08 -11.19 -10.41
CA ALA A 256 11.27 -10.40 -11.32
C ALA A 256 10.42 -11.30 -12.21
N THR A 257 9.37 -10.75 -12.80
CA THR A 257 8.53 -11.50 -13.73
C THR A 257 9.30 -11.90 -14.98
N ALA A 258 8.83 -12.93 -15.70
CA ALA A 258 9.45 -13.32 -16.97
C ALA A 258 9.45 -12.18 -18.02
N ALA A 259 8.52 -11.23 -17.92
CA ALA A 259 8.45 -10.07 -18.79
C ALA A 259 9.47 -8.98 -18.42
N ASP A 260 9.67 -8.75 -17.11
CA ASP A 260 10.50 -7.64 -16.62
C ASP A 260 11.97 -8.05 -16.39
N GLY A 261 12.22 -9.31 -16.03
CA GLY A 261 13.55 -9.80 -15.62
C GLY A 261 14.65 -9.53 -16.65
N PRO A 262 14.49 -9.91 -17.93
CA PRO A 262 15.50 -9.62 -18.96
C PRO A 262 15.75 -8.12 -19.17
N VAL A 263 14.71 -7.29 -19.01
CA VAL A 263 14.82 -5.82 -19.15
C VAL A 263 15.66 -5.25 -18.02
N TYR A 264 15.37 -5.65 -16.79
CA TYR A 264 16.13 -5.21 -15.62
C TYR A 264 17.56 -5.72 -15.62
N GLN A 265 17.80 -6.97 -16.06
CA GLN A 265 19.16 -7.48 -16.19
C GLN A 265 19.98 -6.66 -17.19
N GLN A 266 19.41 -6.38 -18.37
CA GLN A 266 20.10 -5.53 -19.35
C GLN A 266 20.35 -4.11 -18.83
N ALA A 267 19.41 -3.53 -18.08
CA ALA A 267 19.60 -2.22 -17.45
C ALA A 267 20.75 -2.26 -16.43
N VAL A 268 20.81 -3.29 -15.58
CA VAL A 268 21.91 -3.52 -14.63
C VAL A 268 23.25 -3.64 -15.37
N ASP A 269 23.31 -4.44 -16.44
CA ASP A 269 24.53 -4.65 -17.23
C ASP A 269 25.01 -3.35 -17.88
N VAL A 270 24.09 -2.53 -18.41
CA VAL A 270 24.40 -1.21 -18.96
C VAL A 270 24.94 -0.27 -17.88
N ILE A 271 24.26 -0.18 -16.72
CA ILE A 271 24.70 0.65 -15.61
C ILE A 271 26.13 0.26 -15.20
N GLN A 272 26.39 -1.02 -14.98
CA GLN A 272 27.71 -1.51 -14.57
C GLN A 272 28.81 -1.21 -15.60
N ARG A 273 28.52 -1.38 -16.90
CA ARG A 273 29.51 -1.11 -17.95
C ARG A 273 29.80 0.37 -18.15
N THR A 274 28.84 1.25 -17.87
CA THR A 274 28.90 2.66 -18.23
C THR A 274 29.25 3.58 -17.07
N THR A 275 29.19 3.09 -15.83
CA THR A 275 29.37 3.92 -14.63
C THR A 275 30.15 3.20 -13.53
N ARG A 276 30.72 3.95 -12.60
CA ARG A 276 31.49 3.44 -11.46
C ARG A 276 30.61 3.21 -10.21
N PRO A 277 31.01 2.32 -9.29
CA PRO A 277 30.44 2.26 -7.93
C PRO A 277 30.25 3.64 -7.32
N SER A 278 29.10 3.85 -6.67
CA SER A 278 28.68 5.11 -6.07
C SER A 278 28.53 6.32 -7.02
N GLU A 279 28.67 6.15 -8.34
CA GLU A 279 28.41 7.23 -9.31
C GLU A 279 26.90 7.58 -9.30
N PRO A 280 26.53 8.88 -9.30
CA PRO A 280 25.14 9.27 -9.36
C PRO A 280 24.57 9.04 -10.76
N ILE A 281 23.43 8.36 -10.83
CA ILE A 281 22.69 8.10 -12.07
C ILE A 281 21.23 8.48 -11.87
N LEU A 282 20.50 8.74 -12.95
CA LEU A 282 19.06 8.95 -12.87
C LEU A 282 18.32 7.68 -13.28
N LEU A 283 17.52 7.11 -12.39
CA LEU A 283 16.59 6.02 -12.68
C LEU A 283 15.15 6.51 -12.48
N ALA A 284 14.41 6.70 -13.57
CA ALA A 284 13.08 7.30 -13.51
C ALA A 284 12.02 6.47 -14.27
N PRO A 285 10.75 6.49 -13.87
CA PRO A 285 10.21 7.19 -12.70
C PRO A 285 10.27 6.35 -11.40
N GLN A 286 10.38 5.02 -11.49
CA GLN A 286 10.32 4.14 -10.31
C GLN A 286 11.12 2.84 -10.52
N MET A 287 12.45 2.90 -10.36
CA MET A 287 13.35 1.75 -10.49
C MET A 287 14.38 1.69 -9.35
N THR A 288 13.96 2.04 -8.13
CA THR A 288 14.84 2.26 -6.97
C THR A 288 15.64 1.03 -6.54
N SER A 289 15.09 -0.17 -6.74
CA SER A 289 15.81 -1.40 -6.46
C SER A 289 17.12 -1.50 -7.24
N LEU A 290 17.17 -0.95 -8.46
CA LEU A 290 18.38 -0.98 -9.27
C LEU A 290 19.51 -0.11 -8.68
N TYR A 291 19.22 0.96 -7.93
CA TYR A 291 20.25 1.71 -7.20
C TYR A 291 20.98 0.81 -6.19
N VAL A 292 20.20 0.06 -5.38
CA VAL A 292 20.75 -0.89 -4.40
C VAL A 292 21.49 -2.01 -5.10
N MET A 293 20.90 -2.59 -6.15
CA MET A 293 21.51 -3.72 -6.86
C MET A 293 22.82 -3.35 -7.56
N THR A 294 22.97 -2.10 -8.01
CA THR A 294 24.14 -1.65 -8.77
C THR A 294 25.17 -0.88 -7.95
N ASP A 295 24.87 -0.53 -6.69
CA ASP A 295 25.64 0.45 -5.90
C ASP A 295 25.77 1.79 -6.63
N ARG A 296 24.63 2.42 -6.89
CA ARG A 296 24.56 3.75 -7.49
C ARG A 296 23.75 4.68 -6.61
N VAL A 297 24.12 5.95 -6.61
CA VAL A 297 23.49 6.96 -5.76
C VAL A 297 22.30 7.55 -6.50
N ASP A 298 21.15 7.64 -5.83
CA ASP A 298 20.04 8.46 -6.28
C ASP A 298 20.36 9.94 -6.02
N PRO A 299 20.55 10.77 -7.07
CA PRO A 299 20.91 12.17 -6.90
C PRO A 299 19.75 13.04 -6.40
N LEU A 300 18.51 12.54 -6.48
CA LEU A 300 17.32 13.29 -6.09
C LEU A 300 16.80 12.81 -4.73
N PRO A 301 16.22 13.71 -3.91
CA PRO A 301 15.61 13.32 -2.64
C PRO A 301 14.30 12.54 -2.82
N GLN A 302 13.67 12.62 -4.00
CA GLN A 302 12.47 11.86 -4.33
C GLN A 302 12.84 10.42 -4.69
N LEU A 303 12.47 9.47 -3.84
CA LEU A 303 12.65 8.03 -4.12
C LEU A 303 11.94 7.58 -5.41
N SER A 304 10.94 8.29 -5.91
CA SER A 304 10.30 7.99 -7.19
C SER A 304 9.77 9.27 -7.82
N LEU A 305 10.00 9.46 -9.11
CA LEU A 305 9.47 10.55 -9.91
C LEU A 305 8.12 10.15 -10.49
N LEU A 306 7.16 9.84 -9.61
CA LEU A 306 5.76 9.63 -10.03
C LEU A 306 5.11 10.99 -10.34
N PRO A 307 3.98 11.01 -11.09
CA PRO A 307 3.27 12.26 -11.35
C PRO A 307 2.96 13.05 -10.07
N GLY A 308 3.36 14.32 -10.06
CA GLY A 308 3.22 15.22 -8.90
C GLY A 308 4.32 15.07 -7.84
N ALA A 309 5.37 14.26 -8.07
CA ALA A 309 6.54 14.21 -7.18
C ALA A 309 7.39 15.49 -7.24
N LEU A 310 7.32 16.20 -8.37
CA LEU A 310 7.84 17.55 -8.56
C LEU A 310 6.62 18.47 -8.72
N ASP A 311 6.38 19.39 -7.78
CA ASP A 311 5.12 20.15 -7.67
C ASP A 311 4.91 21.11 -8.86
N GLY A 312 5.93 21.31 -9.69
CA GLY A 312 5.78 22.03 -10.95
C GLY A 312 7.10 22.46 -11.58
N PRO A 313 7.05 23.42 -12.53
CA PRO A 313 8.20 23.82 -13.32
C PRO A 313 9.42 24.33 -12.52
N ALA A 314 9.19 24.94 -11.36
CA ALA A 314 10.28 25.40 -10.48
C ALA A 314 11.06 24.22 -9.90
N ASP A 315 10.35 23.17 -9.46
CA ASP A 315 10.93 21.97 -8.88
C ASP A 315 11.57 21.08 -9.93
N GLU A 316 10.99 20.97 -11.13
CA GLU A 316 11.67 20.31 -12.26
C GLU A 316 13.01 20.97 -12.58
N ARG A 317 13.06 22.31 -12.58
CA ARG A 317 14.31 23.05 -12.78
C ARG A 317 15.30 22.87 -11.62
N GLN A 318 14.81 22.77 -10.39
CA GLN A 318 15.65 22.49 -9.23
C GLN A 318 16.21 21.06 -9.29
N ALA A 319 15.41 20.09 -9.70
CA ALA A 319 15.83 18.72 -9.93
C ALA A 319 16.91 18.68 -11.02
N ILE A 320 16.71 19.35 -12.15
CA ILE A 320 17.72 19.47 -13.22
C ILE A 320 19.04 20.06 -12.68
N ARG A 321 18.99 21.16 -11.93
CA ARG A 321 20.18 21.75 -11.30
C ARG A 321 20.89 20.73 -10.42
N THR A 322 20.15 20.02 -9.58
CA THR A 322 20.68 18.98 -8.70
C THR A 322 21.36 17.86 -9.50
N LEU A 323 20.73 17.39 -10.58
CA LEU A 323 21.29 16.37 -11.47
C LEU A 323 22.59 16.86 -12.15
N GLN A 324 22.62 18.13 -12.56
CA GLN A 324 23.78 18.76 -13.18
C GLN A 324 24.94 18.90 -12.18
N ASP A 325 24.65 19.44 -10.99
CA ASP A 325 25.61 19.68 -9.90
C ASP A 325 26.22 18.38 -9.39
N ARG A 326 25.42 17.30 -9.34
CA ARG A 326 25.87 15.96 -9.00
C ARG A 326 26.61 15.26 -10.15
N GLY A 327 26.70 15.88 -11.33
CA GLY A 327 27.46 15.32 -12.44
C GLY A 327 26.81 14.06 -13.05
N VAL A 328 25.48 13.94 -13.00
CA VAL A 328 24.77 12.79 -13.57
C VAL A 328 25.10 12.66 -15.05
N ARG A 329 25.61 11.48 -15.42
CA ARG A 329 26.03 11.13 -16.78
C ARG A 329 25.16 10.07 -17.44
N LEU A 330 24.55 9.18 -16.67
CA LEU A 330 23.68 8.13 -17.16
C LEU A 330 22.25 8.36 -16.64
N ALA A 331 21.27 8.23 -17.54
CA ALA A 331 19.86 8.15 -17.17
C ALA A 331 19.21 6.93 -17.82
N VAL A 332 18.41 6.18 -17.05
CA VAL A 332 17.57 5.08 -17.53
C VAL A 332 16.13 5.45 -17.25
N ILE A 333 15.32 5.51 -18.29
CA ILE A 333 13.96 6.05 -18.26
C ILE A 333 12.97 4.97 -18.66
N ASP A 334 12.10 4.58 -17.73
CA ASP A 334 10.97 3.71 -18.03
C ASP A 334 9.87 4.48 -18.76
N ARG A 335 9.52 3.99 -19.95
CA ARG A 335 8.51 4.56 -20.85
C ARG A 335 7.12 3.98 -20.62
N THR A 336 6.96 3.09 -19.64
CA THR A 336 5.67 2.51 -19.31
C THR A 336 4.67 3.61 -18.95
N GLN A 337 3.52 3.59 -19.63
CA GLN A 337 2.47 4.57 -19.35
C GLN A 337 1.89 4.36 -17.97
N LEU A 338 1.79 5.45 -17.21
CA LEU A 338 1.17 5.47 -15.90
C LEU A 338 -0.34 5.75 -16.01
N ALA A 339 -1.04 4.93 -16.80
CA ALA A 339 -2.46 5.11 -17.11
C ALA A 339 -3.35 5.18 -15.87
N LEU A 340 -2.96 4.53 -14.76
CA LEU A 340 -3.65 4.59 -13.47
C LEU A 340 -3.72 6.02 -12.91
N TYR A 341 -2.72 6.84 -13.19
CA TYR A 341 -2.65 8.24 -12.78
C TYR A 341 -3.20 9.17 -13.86
N HIS A 342 -3.81 8.64 -14.92
CA HIS A 342 -4.26 9.43 -16.09
C HIS A 342 -3.14 10.23 -16.76
N HIS A 343 -1.88 9.81 -16.59
CA HIS A 343 -0.71 10.41 -17.19
C HIS A 343 -0.07 9.48 -18.23
N GLY A 344 0.62 10.10 -19.20
CA GLY A 344 1.45 9.38 -20.17
C GLY A 344 2.76 8.86 -19.56
N ALA A 345 3.75 8.61 -20.41
CA ALA A 345 5.10 8.23 -19.99
C ALA A 345 5.85 9.40 -19.34
N PHE A 346 6.85 9.10 -18.49
CA PHE A 346 7.77 10.08 -17.90
C PHE A 346 8.46 10.92 -18.99
N GLY A 347 8.61 12.22 -18.75
CA GLY A 347 9.25 13.16 -19.68
C GLY A 347 8.39 13.57 -20.88
N VAL A 348 7.19 12.99 -21.05
CA VAL A 348 6.22 13.35 -22.11
C VAL A 348 4.87 13.71 -21.53
N GLY A 349 4.28 12.81 -20.74
CA GLY A 349 2.99 13.03 -20.09
C GLY A 349 3.08 14.01 -18.92
N TYR A 350 4.12 13.84 -18.11
CA TYR A 350 4.44 14.60 -16.90
C TYR A 350 5.98 14.75 -16.80
N ASP A 351 6.46 15.62 -15.91
CA ASP A 351 7.88 16.01 -15.77
C ASP A 351 8.54 16.37 -17.12
N ARG A 352 7.81 17.16 -17.91
CA ARG A 352 8.15 17.46 -19.32
C ARG A 352 9.41 18.29 -19.46
N ILE A 353 9.73 19.13 -18.48
CA ILE A 353 10.94 19.96 -18.50
C ILE A 353 12.17 19.07 -18.27
N VAL A 354 12.08 18.10 -17.34
CA VAL A 354 13.11 17.08 -17.17
C VAL A 354 13.28 16.25 -18.44
N GLY A 355 12.18 15.83 -19.06
CA GLY A 355 12.20 15.12 -20.35
C GLY A 355 12.87 15.92 -21.47
N ALA A 356 12.51 17.19 -21.62
CA ALA A 356 13.14 18.08 -22.60
C ALA A 356 14.63 18.26 -22.33
N TRP A 357 15.03 18.45 -21.07
CA TRP A 357 16.43 18.55 -20.67
C TRP A 357 17.23 17.29 -21.03
N LEU A 358 16.69 16.09 -20.80
CA LEU A 358 17.30 14.83 -21.21
C LEU A 358 17.51 14.78 -22.73
N HIS A 359 16.49 15.12 -23.52
CA HIS A 359 16.63 15.15 -24.98
C HIS A 359 17.71 16.13 -25.47
N THR A 360 17.83 17.30 -24.83
CA THR A 360 18.80 18.35 -25.19
C THR A 360 20.23 18.05 -24.73
N HIS A 361 20.43 17.42 -23.57
CA HIS A 361 21.77 17.26 -22.97
C HIS A 361 22.29 15.83 -22.99
N PHE A 362 21.45 14.84 -23.33
CA PHE A 362 21.82 13.44 -23.39
C PHE A 362 21.58 12.88 -24.80
N ALA A 363 22.50 12.03 -25.22
CA ALA A 363 22.32 11.18 -26.39
C ALA A 363 21.58 9.90 -25.98
N HIS A 364 20.54 9.57 -26.73
CA HIS A 364 19.90 8.26 -26.63
C HIS A 364 20.86 7.19 -27.14
N ILE A 365 21.22 6.22 -26.29
CA ILE A 365 22.17 5.17 -26.64
C ILE A 365 21.47 3.89 -27.07
N THR A 366 20.44 3.48 -26.34
CA THR A 366 19.68 2.26 -26.65
C THR A 366 18.32 2.24 -25.98
N THR A 367 17.41 1.46 -26.56
CA THR A 367 16.11 1.13 -25.96
C THR A 367 16.11 -0.35 -25.61
N ILE A 368 15.90 -0.68 -24.34
CA ILE A 368 15.72 -2.04 -23.84
C ILE A 368 14.23 -2.34 -23.86
N ARG A 369 13.82 -3.40 -24.57
CA ARG A 369 12.41 -3.81 -24.68
C ARG A 369 12.20 -5.18 -24.06
N GLY A 370 11.22 -5.28 -23.18
CA GLY A 370 10.74 -6.53 -22.62
C GLY A 370 9.76 -7.24 -23.54
N THR A 371 9.37 -8.44 -23.12
CA THR A 371 8.18 -9.08 -23.66
C THR A 371 6.93 -8.44 -23.06
N ALA A 372 5.79 -8.60 -23.74
CA ALA A 372 4.53 -8.07 -23.22
C ALA A 372 4.24 -8.68 -21.84
N ALA A 373 4.00 -7.83 -20.85
CA ALA A 373 3.50 -8.27 -19.56
C ALA A 373 2.04 -8.73 -19.69
N ALA A 374 1.46 -9.25 -18.60
CA ALA A 374 0.08 -9.75 -18.62
C ALA A 374 -0.99 -8.67 -18.88
N ASP A 375 -0.62 -7.39 -18.86
CA ASP A 375 -1.46 -6.26 -19.24
C ASP A 375 -1.32 -5.88 -20.73
N GLY A 376 -0.54 -6.64 -21.49
CA GLY A 376 -0.35 -6.47 -22.93
C GLY A 376 0.64 -5.38 -23.33
N GLN A 377 1.27 -4.67 -22.39
CA GLN A 377 2.26 -3.64 -22.71
C GLN A 377 3.67 -4.13 -22.34
N PRO A 378 4.63 -4.15 -23.28
CA PRO A 378 6.00 -4.48 -22.97
C PRO A 378 6.64 -3.35 -22.16
N ARG A 379 7.37 -3.70 -21.09
CA ARG A 379 8.21 -2.71 -20.40
C ARG A 379 9.31 -2.24 -21.35
N THR A 380 9.49 -0.92 -21.41
CA THR A 380 10.47 -0.30 -22.30
C THR A 380 11.31 0.70 -21.51
N LEU A 381 12.63 0.51 -21.50
CA LEU A 381 13.57 1.42 -20.85
C LEU A 381 14.43 2.10 -21.92
N ASP A 382 14.47 3.43 -21.92
CA ASP A 382 15.39 4.20 -22.74
C ASP A 382 16.64 4.55 -21.92
N VAL A 383 17.81 4.29 -22.50
CA VAL A 383 19.11 4.58 -21.90
C VAL A 383 19.72 5.82 -22.55
N TRP A 384 20.08 6.78 -21.72
CA TRP A 384 20.60 8.08 -22.12
C TRP A 384 21.97 8.33 -21.49
N LEU A 385 22.91 8.79 -22.30
CA LEU A 385 24.24 9.19 -21.83
C LEU A 385 24.46 10.68 -22.10
N ARG A 386 24.97 11.40 -21.11
CA ARG A 386 25.22 12.84 -21.23
C ARG A 386 26.19 13.11 -22.37
N ARG A 387 25.85 14.06 -23.23
CA ARG A 387 26.74 14.52 -24.32
C ARG A 387 28.01 15.12 -23.70
N PRO A 388 29.18 14.94 -24.32
CA PRO A 388 30.35 15.74 -23.96
C PRO A 388 29.95 17.22 -24.08
N HIS A 389 30.38 18.05 -23.13
CA HIS A 389 30.26 19.51 -23.34
C HIS A 389 31.17 19.84 -24.51
N GLU A 390 30.56 20.25 -25.63
CA GLU A 390 31.27 20.83 -26.78
C GLU A 390 31.83 22.20 -26.45
#